data_AF-A0A497P618-F1
#
_entry.id   AF-A0A497P618-F1
#
_cell.length_a   1.000
_cell.length_b   1.000
_cell.length_c   1.000
_cell.angle_alpha   90.00
_cell.angle_beta   90.00
_cell.angle_gamma   90.00
#
_symmetry.space_group_name_H-M   'P 1'
#
loop_
_entity.id
_entity.type
_entity.pdbx_description
1 polymer ?
#
loop_
_entity_poly.entity_id
_entity_poly.type
_entity_poly.pdbx_seq_one_letter_code
_entity_poly.pdbx_strand_id
1 'polypeptide(L)'
;MKRLIAHRGITDGNYSGKENLIHTIMESLSKGYEVEVDVRIYKGELYLGHDERQEKVSDLWSSMTRNGMWLESNLWYHCKDSGSMDYFNKSSISNYFFHDTDDFTLTSKGFIWTANLVGCYPNNTIVVAKNKEHTLSQSETNCYGICSPFIGVLSDVA
;
A
#
# COMPACT_ATOMS: atom_id res chain seq x y z
N MET A 1 11.72 13.02 5.38
CA MET A 1 11.07 13.13 4.05
C MET A 1 9.81 12.28 4.10
N LYS A 2 8.68 12.83 3.64
CA LYS A 2 7.37 12.16 3.68
C LYS A 2 7.33 11.02 2.67
N ARG A 3 6.78 9.86 3.04
CA ARG A 3 6.61 8.72 2.12
C ARG A 3 5.40 8.94 1.22
N LEU A 4 5.57 8.74 -0.08
CA LEU A 4 4.50 8.75 -1.07
C LEU A 4 4.19 7.30 -1.44
N ILE A 5 2.97 6.86 -1.13
CA ILE A 5 2.55 5.47 -1.26
C ILE A 5 1.42 5.41 -2.30
N ALA A 6 1.64 4.68 -3.40
CA ALA A 6 0.64 4.49 -4.44
C ALA A 6 -0.43 3.52 -3.94
N HIS A 7 -1.67 3.99 -3.80
CA HIS A 7 -2.79 3.15 -3.36
C HIS A 7 -3.11 2.14 -4.46
N ARG A 8 -2.93 0.84 -4.17
CA ARG A 8 -3.09 -0.27 -5.14
C ARG A 8 -2.26 -0.12 -6.41
N GLY A 9 -1.14 0.58 -6.31
CA GLY A 9 -0.25 0.90 -7.44
C GLY A 9 -0.66 2.11 -8.29
N ILE A 10 -1.79 2.77 -8.01
CA ILE A 10 -2.27 3.92 -8.80
C ILE A 10 -1.61 5.23 -8.34
N THR A 11 -1.25 6.10 -9.29
CA THR A 11 -0.59 7.39 -9.00
C THR A 11 -1.29 8.62 -9.60
N ASP A 12 -2.14 8.43 -10.60
CA ASP A 12 -2.82 9.48 -11.38
C ASP A 12 -4.34 9.54 -11.18
N GLY A 13 -4.88 8.72 -10.28
CA GLY A 13 -6.32 8.57 -10.02
C GLY A 13 -7.04 7.63 -10.98
N ASN A 14 -6.35 7.05 -11.97
CA ASN A 14 -6.99 6.22 -12.99
C ASN A 14 -7.05 4.75 -12.58
N TYR A 15 -8.19 4.37 -12.00
CA TYR A 15 -8.45 3.00 -11.56
C TYR A 15 -8.80 2.01 -12.66
N SER A 16 -8.96 2.43 -13.93
CA SER A 16 -9.57 1.65 -15.04
C SER A 16 -8.93 0.28 -15.29
N GLY A 17 -9.25 -0.71 -14.45
CA GLY A 17 -8.71 -2.07 -14.49
C GLY A 17 -7.21 -2.17 -14.23
N LYS A 18 -6.61 -1.19 -13.53
CA LYS A 18 -5.15 -1.12 -13.30
C LYS A 18 -4.72 -1.37 -11.87
N GLU A 19 -5.66 -1.34 -10.92
CA GLU A 19 -5.34 -1.53 -9.51
C GLU A 19 -4.82 -2.95 -9.24
N ASN A 20 -3.89 -3.09 -8.30
CA ASN A 20 -3.34 -4.37 -7.87
C ASN A 20 -2.74 -5.23 -8.99
N LEU A 21 -2.34 -4.61 -10.11
CA LEU A 21 -1.65 -5.31 -11.19
C LEU A 21 -0.14 -5.20 -11.04
N ILE A 22 0.57 -6.30 -11.27
CA ILE A 22 2.03 -6.40 -11.14
C ILE A 22 2.74 -5.31 -11.96
N HIS A 23 2.31 -5.10 -13.21
CA HIS A 23 2.93 -4.09 -14.08
C HIS A 23 2.73 -2.67 -13.55
N THR A 24 1.54 -2.35 -13.01
CA THR A 24 1.23 -1.04 -12.44
C THR A 24 1.98 -0.79 -11.14
N ILE A 25 2.09 -1.80 -10.29
CA ILE A 25 2.91 -1.75 -9.07
C ILE A 25 4.38 -1.49 -9.44
N MET A 26 4.93 -2.20 -10.42
CA MET A 26 6.32 -2.00 -10.87
C MET A 26 6.56 -0.61 -11.45
N GLU A 27 5.62 -0.08 -12.23
CA GLU A 27 5.70 1.28 -12.75
C GLU A 27 5.82 2.29 -11.60
N SER A 28 4.96 2.19 -10.59
CA SER A 28 4.99 3.06 -9.41
C SER A 28 6.28 2.93 -8.59
N LEU A 29 6.75 1.71 -8.36
CA LEU A 29 8.04 1.46 -7.71
C LEU A 29 9.21 2.07 -8.50
N SER A 30 9.20 1.96 -9.83
CA SER A 30 10.26 2.51 -10.69
C SER A 30 10.33 4.05 -10.67
N LYS A 31 9.22 4.71 -10.31
CA LYS A 31 9.15 6.15 -10.08
C LYS A 31 9.64 6.57 -8.68
N GLY A 32 10.03 5.60 -7.84
CA GLY A 32 10.52 5.84 -6.48
C GLY A 32 9.42 5.93 -5.42
N TYR A 33 8.18 5.57 -5.77
CA TYR A 33 7.10 5.47 -4.79
C TYR A 33 7.15 4.16 -4.02
N GLU A 34 6.62 4.17 -2.81
CA GLU A 34 6.18 2.96 -2.14
C GLU A 34 4.79 2.59 -2.66
N VAL A 35 4.34 1.34 -2.46
CA VAL A 35 3.06 0.87 -3.00
C VAL A 35 2.31 0.09 -1.95
N GLU A 36 1.04 0.43 -1.76
CA GLU A 36 0.09 -0.41 -1.03
C GLU A 36 -0.56 -1.40 -1.99
N VAL A 37 -0.73 -2.64 -1.55
CA VAL A 37 -1.32 -3.72 -2.34
C VAL A 37 -2.31 -4.53 -1.52
N ASP A 38 -3.46 -4.83 -2.11
CA ASP A 38 -4.43 -5.74 -1.53
C ASP A 38 -4.00 -7.18 -1.78
N VAL A 39 -3.96 -8.01 -0.75
CA VAL A 39 -3.49 -9.40 -0.82
C VAL A 39 -4.51 -10.39 -0.29
N ARG A 40 -4.56 -11.54 -0.97
CA ARG A 40 -5.40 -12.70 -0.64
C ARG A 40 -4.61 -13.99 -0.78
N ILE A 41 -4.91 -14.98 0.05
CA ILE A 41 -4.30 -16.32 -0.04
C ILE A 41 -5.36 -17.33 -0.43
N TYR A 42 -5.07 -18.12 -1.46
CA TYR A 42 -5.96 -19.19 -1.88
C TYR A 42 -5.18 -20.44 -2.24
N LYS A 43 -5.51 -21.56 -1.57
CA LYS A 43 -4.82 -22.85 -1.74
C LYS A 43 -3.29 -22.74 -1.59
N GLY A 44 -2.82 -21.89 -0.67
CA GLY A 44 -1.39 -21.66 -0.40
C GLY A 44 -0.70 -20.67 -1.34
N GLU A 45 -1.43 -20.14 -2.33
CA GLU A 45 -0.90 -19.23 -3.33
C GLU A 45 -1.30 -17.78 -3.03
N LEU A 46 -0.39 -16.85 -3.31
CA LEU A 46 -0.61 -15.41 -3.14
C LEU A 46 -1.26 -14.80 -4.39
N TYR A 47 -2.27 -13.98 -4.15
CA TYR A 47 -2.97 -13.21 -5.16
C TYR A 47 -3.02 -11.73 -4.75
N LEU A 48 -2.94 -10.86 -5.75
CA LEU A 48 -3.24 -9.44 -5.63
C LEU A 48 -4.72 -9.20 -5.96
N GLY A 49 -5.37 -8.31 -5.22
CA GLY A 49 -6.70 -7.80 -5.55
C GLY A 49 -7.61 -7.52 -4.35
N HIS A 50 -8.46 -6.49 -4.51
CA HIS A 50 -9.31 -5.94 -3.44
C HIS A 50 -10.50 -6.83 -3.11
N ASP A 51 -11.48 -6.91 -4.02
CA ASP A 51 -12.70 -7.68 -3.83
C ASP A 51 -12.51 -9.15 -4.20
N GLU A 52 -11.73 -9.37 -5.26
CA GLU A 52 -11.49 -10.68 -5.86
C GLU A 52 -9.99 -10.96 -6.00
N ARG A 53 -9.66 -12.21 -6.25
CA ARG A 53 -8.29 -12.64 -6.60
C ARG A 53 -8.03 -12.30 -8.06
N GLN A 54 -7.45 -11.14 -8.32
CA GLN A 54 -7.29 -10.58 -9.66
C GLN A 54 -6.04 -11.14 -10.37
N GLU A 55 -4.87 -11.01 -9.75
CA GLU A 55 -3.61 -11.43 -10.35
C GLU A 55 -2.87 -12.41 -9.44
N LYS A 56 -2.57 -13.60 -9.96
CA LYS A 56 -1.77 -14.59 -9.23
C LYS A 56 -0.32 -14.12 -9.21
N VAL A 57 0.26 -14.05 -8.02
CA VAL A 57 1.68 -13.75 -7.86
C VAL A 57 2.49 -15.00 -8.21
N SER A 58 3.31 -14.92 -9.25
CA SER A 58 4.19 -16.03 -9.65
C SER A 58 5.36 -16.22 -8.68
N ASP A 59 5.98 -17.39 -8.71
CA ASP A 59 7.19 -17.66 -7.93
C ASP A 59 8.34 -16.71 -8.26
N LEU A 60 8.42 -16.21 -9.51
CA LEU A 60 9.46 -15.26 -9.91
C LEU A 60 9.28 -13.91 -9.22
N TRP A 61 8.05 -13.37 -9.20
CA TRP A 61 7.73 -12.17 -8.41
C TRP A 61 7.95 -12.41 -6.92
N SER A 62 7.53 -13.58 -6.44
CA SER A 62 7.74 -14.01 -5.05
C SER A 62 9.23 -14.16 -4.69
N SER A 63 10.08 -14.48 -5.67
CA SER A 63 11.53 -14.58 -5.49
C SER A 63 12.22 -13.22 -5.55
N MET A 64 11.70 -12.29 -6.37
CA MET A 64 12.16 -10.90 -6.41
C MET A 64 11.74 -10.12 -5.16
N THR A 65 10.67 -10.53 -4.49
CA THR A 65 10.27 -10.01 -3.17
C THR A 65 11.07 -10.71 -2.06
N ARG A 66 11.11 -12.05 -2.02
CA ARG A 66 11.82 -12.80 -0.96
C ARG A 66 13.36 -12.67 -0.95
N ASN A 67 14.00 -12.50 -2.12
CA ASN A 67 15.45 -12.33 -2.24
C ASN A 67 15.87 -10.90 -2.61
N GLY A 68 14.93 -10.06 -3.05
CA GLY A 68 15.16 -8.65 -3.36
C GLY A 68 14.68 -7.77 -2.22
N MET A 69 15.58 -7.50 -1.26
CA MET A 69 15.36 -6.60 -0.11
C MET A 69 14.69 -5.25 -0.46
N TRP A 70 14.80 -4.80 -1.72
CA TRP A 70 14.23 -3.55 -2.21
C TRP A 70 12.73 -3.60 -2.51
N LEU A 71 12.16 -4.75 -2.87
CA LEU A 71 10.72 -4.83 -3.12
C LEU A 71 9.92 -4.98 -1.82
N GLU A 72 10.42 -5.75 -0.86
CA GLU A 72 9.74 -5.91 0.44
C GLU A 72 9.75 -4.66 1.33
N SER A 73 10.72 -3.76 1.15
CA SER A 73 10.80 -2.51 1.93
C SER A 73 9.90 -1.40 1.39
N ASN A 74 9.46 -1.52 0.14
CA ASN A 74 8.63 -0.53 -0.54
C ASN A 74 7.17 -0.97 -0.73
N LEU A 75 6.79 -2.15 -0.23
CA LEU A 75 5.43 -2.66 -0.29
C LEU A 75 4.74 -2.65 1.08
N TRP A 76 3.47 -2.25 1.07
CA TRP A 76 2.54 -2.26 2.20
C TRP A 76 1.42 -3.25 1.89
N TYR A 77 1.35 -4.35 2.62
CA TYR A 77 0.42 -5.44 2.31
C TYR A 77 -0.90 -5.30 3.08
N HIS A 78 -1.97 -4.89 2.42
CA HIS A 78 -3.33 -4.88 2.97
C HIS A 78 -3.95 -6.27 2.82
N CYS A 79 -3.93 -7.04 3.90
CA CYS A 79 -4.63 -8.32 3.99
C CYS A 79 -6.14 -8.10 3.89
N LYS A 80 -6.80 -8.84 3.00
CA LYS A 80 -8.27 -8.72 2.77
C LYS A 80 -9.09 -9.80 3.45
N ASP A 81 -8.43 -10.74 4.11
CA ASP A 81 -9.06 -11.85 4.81
C ASP A 81 -8.13 -12.43 5.89
N SER A 82 -8.69 -13.28 6.76
CA SER A 82 -7.92 -13.94 7.81
C SER A 82 -6.85 -14.88 7.25
N GLY A 83 -7.04 -15.42 6.03
CA GLY A 83 -6.08 -16.32 5.38
C GLY A 83 -4.80 -15.62 4.98
N SER A 84 -4.91 -14.44 4.35
CA SER A 84 -3.79 -13.56 4.08
C SER A 84 -3.14 -13.10 5.38
N MET A 85 -3.92 -12.66 6.37
CA MET A 85 -3.37 -12.25 7.66
C MET A 85 -2.52 -13.36 8.33
N ASP A 86 -3.01 -14.60 8.39
CA ASP A 86 -2.28 -15.75 8.97
C ASP A 86 -1.01 -16.08 8.18
N TYR A 87 -1.07 -16.01 6.85
CA TYR A 87 0.10 -16.23 5.99
C TYR A 87 1.22 -15.23 6.26
N PHE A 88 0.90 -13.92 6.24
CA PHE A 88 1.90 -12.88 6.45
C PHE A 88 2.44 -12.90 7.88
N ASN A 89 1.62 -13.22 8.88
CA ASN A 89 2.04 -13.38 10.28
C ASN A 89 3.07 -14.51 10.50
N LYS A 90 3.09 -15.52 9.63
CA LYS A 90 4.07 -16.62 9.66
C LYS A 90 5.27 -16.40 8.73
N SER A 91 5.20 -15.36 7.90
CA SER A 91 6.24 -15.02 6.93
C SER A 91 7.29 -14.09 7.52
N SER A 92 8.45 -13.97 6.87
CA SER A 92 9.44 -12.92 7.15
C SER A 92 9.08 -11.56 6.55
N ILE A 93 7.90 -11.42 5.94
CA ILE A 93 7.52 -10.24 5.18
C ILE A 93 7.29 -9.05 6.12
N SER A 94 7.76 -7.90 5.63
CA SER A 94 8.17 -6.84 6.50
C SER A 94 7.02 -5.96 7.00
N ASN A 95 5.93 -5.73 6.25
CA ASN A 95 4.90 -4.78 6.68
C ASN A 95 3.51 -5.08 6.11
N TYR A 96 2.63 -5.63 6.95
CA TYR A 96 1.27 -6.03 6.57
C TYR A 96 0.27 -5.54 7.60
N PHE A 97 -0.99 -5.42 7.20
CA PHE A 97 -2.08 -4.97 8.05
C PHE A 97 -3.42 -5.47 7.53
N PHE A 98 -4.40 -5.49 8.41
CA PHE A 98 -5.80 -5.72 8.05
C PHE A 98 -6.62 -4.52 8.54
N HIS A 99 -7.54 -4.07 7.71
CA HIS A 99 -8.64 -3.19 8.12
C HIS A 99 -9.79 -3.30 7.12
N ASP A 100 -10.98 -2.89 7.54
CA ASP A 100 -12.16 -2.78 6.69
C ASP A 100 -12.84 -1.42 6.88
N THR A 101 -13.51 -1.24 8.03
CA THR A 101 -14.25 -0.02 8.37
C THR A 101 -13.64 0.78 9.52
N ASP A 102 -12.41 0.43 9.90
CA ASP A 102 -11.70 1.02 11.02
C ASP A 102 -11.27 2.46 10.74
N ASP A 103 -11.44 3.35 11.74
CA ASP A 103 -10.90 4.72 11.67
C ASP A 103 -9.38 4.72 11.62
N PHE A 104 -8.76 3.74 12.28
CA PHE A 104 -7.32 3.51 12.28
C PHE A 104 -7.02 2.04 12.52
N THR A 105 -5.94 1.55 11.90
CA THR A 105 -5.36 0.24 12.19
C THR A 105 -3.85 0.37 12.44
N LEU A 106 -3.26 -0.65 13.04
CA LEU A 106 -1.81 -0.77 13.16
C LEU A 106 -1.30 -1.76 12.14
N THR A 107 -0.19 -1.42 11.49
CA THR A 107 0.58 -2.38 10.71
C THR A 107 1.45 -3.25 11.61
N SER A 108 1.93 -4.38 11.10
CA SER A 108 2.83 -5.30 11.81
C SER A 108 4.16 -4.65 12.24
N LYS A 109 4.50 -3.48 11.69
CA LYS A 109 5.65 -2.65 12.10
C LYS A 109 5.28 -1.47 13.00
N GLY A 110 4.03 -1.37 13.44
CA GLY A 110 3.57 -0.32 14.35
C GLY A 110 3.33 1.03 13.68
N PHE A 111 3.12 1.09 12.36
CA PHE A 111 2.62 2.31 11.71
C PHE A 111 1.11 2.42 11.93
N ILE A 112 0.62 3.64 12.13
CA ILE A 112 -0.82 3.92 12.18
C ILE A 112 -1.30 4.17 10.75
N TRP A 113 -2.30 3.42 10.29
CA TRP A 113 -2.89 3.58 8.97
C TRP A 113 -4.33 4.07 9.11
N THR A 114 -4.68 5.21 8.52
CA THR A 114 -5.97 5.88 8.78
C THR A 114 -6.46 6.72 7.61
N ALA A 115 -7.78 6.80 7.43
CA ALA A 115 -8.42 7.73 6.48
C ALA A 115 -9.00 8.99 7.16
N ASN A 116 -9.04 9.04 8.50
CA ASN A 116 -9.95 9.92 9.25
C ASN A 116 -9.27 10.75 10.35
N LEU A 117 -7.93 10.85 10.39
CA LEU A 117 -7.28 11.69 11.40
C LEU A 117 -7.42 13.19 11.11
N VAL A 118 -7.85 13.92 12.13
CA VAL A 118 -7.94 15.38 12.15
C VAL A 118 -7.09 15.89 13.32
N GLY A 119 -6.16 16.81 13.05
CA GLY A 119 -5.51 17.64 14.08
C GLY A 119 -4.11 17.20 14.54
N CYS A 120 -3.88 15.93 14.88
CA CYS A 120 -2.57 15.47 15.35
C CYS A 120 -2.19 14.13 14.70
N TYR A 121 -1.11 14.15 13.91
CA TYR A 121 -0.53 12.94 13.32
C TYR A 121 0.71 12.54 14.13
N PRO A 122 0.68 11.43 14.85
CA PRO A 122 1.90 10.80 15.34
C PRO A 122 2.91 10.61 14.20
N ASN A 123 4.21 10.70 14.50
CA ASN A 123 5.29 10.65 13.50
C ASN A 123 5.37 9.32 12.70
N ASN A 124 4.59 8.31 13.07
CA ASN A 124 4.48 6.99 12.42
C ASN A 124 3.13 6.81 11.70
N THR A 125 2.46 7.89 11.32
CA THR A 125 1.11 7.84 10.73
C THR A 125 1.12 7.94 9.22
N ILE A 126 0.41 7.02 8.56
CA ILE A 126 0.11 7.04 7.13
C ILE A 126 -1.35 7.41 6.93
N VAL A 127 -1.57 8.47 6.14
CA VAL A 127 -2.90 8.98 5.84
C VAL A 127 -3.35 8.50 4.48
N VAL A 128 -4.53 7.89 4.43
CA VAL A 128 -5.18 7.46 3.19
C VAL A 128 -5.98 8.63 2.63
N ALA A 129 -5.48 9.24 1.55
CA ALA A 129 -6.16 10.31 0.85
C ALA A 129 -6.91 9.77 -0.37
N LYS A 130 -8.24 9.89 -0.35
CA LYS A 130 -9.14 9.27 -1.35
C LYS A 130 -9.30 10.08 -2.65
N ASN A 131 -8.96 11.36 -2.64
CA ASN A 131 -9.12 12.25 -3.79
C ASN A 131 -7.97 13.25 -3.90
N LYS A 132 -7.89 13.96 -5.03
CA LYS A 132 -6.82 14.93 -5.33
C LYS A 132 -6.72 16.06 -4.30
N GLU A 133 -7.85 16.66 -3.93
CA GLU A 133 -7.88 17.77 -2.96
C GLU A 133 -7.38 17.33 -1.59
N HIS A 134 -7.86 16.18 -1.11
CA HIS A 134 -7.40 15.59 0.14
C HIS A 134 -5.89 15.29 0.05
N THR A 135 -5.41 14.71 -1.05
CA THR A 135 -3.98 14.42 -1.25
C THR A 135 -3.10 15.67 -1.14
N LEU A 136 -3.52 16.76 -1.78
CA LEU A 136 -2.86 18.07 -1.68
C LEU A 136 -2.91 18.62 -0.25
N SER A 137 -4.05 18.54 0.43
CA SER A 137 -4.13 19.02 1.83
C SER A 137 -3.19 18.25 2.77
N GLN A 138 -2.95 16.97 2.49
CA GLN A 138 -2.05 16.14 3.28
C GLN A 138 -0.57 16.39 3.01
N SER A 139 -0.18 17.08 1.92
CA SER A 139 1.22 17.44 1.68
C SER A 139 1.77 18.34 2.79
N GLU A 140 0.91 19.19 3.36
CA GLU A 140 1.25 20.19 4.38
C GLU A 140 1.24 19.64 5.82
N THR A 141 0.77 18.40 6.05
CA THR A 141 0.68 17.82 7.39
C THR A 141 1.99 17.18 7.85
N ASN A 142 2.16 16.91 9.14
CA ASN A 142 3.36 16.24 9.67
C ASN A 142 3.23 14.69 9.74
N CYS A 143 2.45 14.08 8.85
CA CYS A 143 2.33 12.63 8.80
C CYS A 143 3.62 11.96 8.26
N TYR A 144 3.80 10.68 8.57
CA TYR A 144 4.89 9.86 8.05
C TYR A 144 4.79 9.66 6.53
N GLY A 145 3.58 9.40 6.04
CA GLY A 145 3.32 9.15 4.63
C GLY A 145 1.88 9.40 4.21
N ILE A 146 1.69 9.47 2.89
CA ILE A 146 0.38 9.61 2.23
C ILE A 146 0.19 8.41 1.32
N CYS A 147 -0.85 7.62 1.57
CA CYS A 147 -1.32 6.62 0.63
C CYS A 147 -2.45 7.21 -0.20
N SER A 148 -2.26 7.32 -1.51
CA SER A 148 -3.25 7.94 -2.38
C SER A 148 -3.12 7.44 -3.82
N PRO A 149 -4.23 7.32 -4.56
CA PRO A 149 -4.16 7.11 -5.98
C PRO A 149 -3.73 8.37 -6.75
N PHE A 150 -3.58 9.52 -6.09
CA PHE A 150 -3.22 10.80 -6.71
C PHE A 150 -1.82 11.29 -6.32
N ILE A 151 -0.93 10.43 -5.79
CA ILE A 151 0.40 10.89 -5.33
C ILE A 151 1.25 11.53 -6.43
N GLY A 152 0.99 11.25 -7.71
CA GLY A 152 1.68 11.89 -8.84
C GLY A 152 1.46 13.41 -8.92
N VAL A 153 0.41 13.95 -8.29
CA VAL A 153 0.21 15.41 -8.22
C VAL A 153 1.16 16.09 -7.24
N LEU A 154 1.87 15.33 -6.40
CA LEU A 154 2.82 15.85 -5.41
C LEU A 154 4.26 15.83 -5.93
N SER A 155 4.57 14.94 -6.88
CA SER A 155 5.88 14.87 -7.53
C SER A 155 6.15 16.01 -8.51
N ASP A 156 5.10 16.65 -9.02
CA ASP A 156 5.22 17.83 -9.90
C ASP A 156 5.47 19.14 -9.13
N VAL A 157 5.51 19.07 -7.79
CA VAL A 157 5.55 20.23 -6.88
C VAL A 157 6.84 20.26 -6.04
N ALA A 158 7.78 19.32 -6.28
CA ALA A 158 9.05 19.20 -5.57
C ALA A 158 10.24 19.76 -6.35
#